data_AF-A0A645F0W3-F1
#
_entry.id   AF-A0A645F0W3-F1
#
_cell.length_a   1.000
_cell.length_b   1.000
_cell.length_c   1.000
_cell.angle_alpha   90.00
_cell.angle_beta   90.00
_cell.angle_gamma   90.00
#
_symmetry.space_group_name_H-M   'P 1'
#
loop_
_entity.id
_entity.type
_entity.pdbx_description
1 polymer ?
#
loop_
_entity_poly.entity_id
_entity_poly.type
_entity_poly.pdbx_seq_one_letter_code
_entity_poly.pdbx_strand_id
1 'polypeptide(L)'
;MKDLKEVYKASSLDIAENNLDVFAQKWYKKYPSCVNSWQNNWAHLSSYFKYPQEIRTIIYTTNAMENFNRQLRKVTKSKSIFPTDSALMKSLYLAMLDSTSKWTFRIRNWDYILNHLAIYFEGRIQI
;
A
#
# COMPACT_ATOMS: atom_id res chain seq x y z
N MET A 1 -1.67 15.53 -4.77
CA MET A 1 -2.04 14.18 -4.28
C MET A 1 -3.55 13.96 -4.19
N LYS A 2 -4.39 15.01 -4.03
CA LYS A 2 -5.87 14.88 -4.00
C LYS A 2 -6.43 14.20 -5.26
N ASP A 3 -6.04 14.67 -6.44
CA ASP A 3 -6.55 14.15 -7.72
C ASP A 3 -6.27 12.65 -7.93
N LEU A 4 -5.10 12.16 -7.49
CA LEU A 4 -4.78 10.73 -7.57
C LEU A 4 -5.63 9.88 -6.62
N LYS A 5 -6.11 10.46 -5.50
CA LYS A 5 -7.05 9.77 -4.60
C LYS A 5 -8.37 9.46 -5.29
N GLU A 6 -8.82 10.32 -6.20
CA GLU A 6 -10.06 10.08 -6.97
C GLU A 6 -9.91 8.85 -7.87
N VAL A 7 -8.71 8.52 -8.33
CA VAL A 7 -8.43 7.31 -9.10
C VAL A 7 -8.55 6.08 -8.21
N TYR A 8 -7.74 5.99 -7.14
CA TYR A 8 -7.67 4.74 -6.35
C TYR A 8 -8.77 4.58 -5.29
N LYS A 9 -9.57 5.62 -5.02
CA LYS A 9 -10.75 5.54 -4.14
C LYS A 9 -12.07 5.49 -4.90
N ALA A 10 -12.04 5.39 -6.23
CA ALA A 10 -13.24 5.27 -7.03
C ALA A 10 -14.11 4.07 -6.59
N SER A 11 -15.42 4.18 -6.77
CA SER A 11 -16.37 3.13 -6.39
C SER A 11 -16.31 1.92 -7.31
N SER A 12 -16.06 2.12 -8.62
CA SER A 12 -15.90 1.10 -9.65
C SER A 12 -14.66 1.31 -10.51
N LEU A 13 -14.28 0.28 -11.28
CA LEU A 13 -13.16 0.33 -12.23
C LEU A 13 -13.39 1.41 -13.31
N ASP A 14 -14.58 1.45 -13.91
CA ASP A 14 -14.90 2.41 -14.99
C ASP A 14 -14.76 3.87 -14.54
N ILE A 15 -15.18 4.16 -13.29
CA ILE A 15 -15.01 5.49 -12.69
C ILE A 15 -13.53 5.79 -12.46
N ALA A 16 -12.77 4.79 -12.02
CA ALA A 16 -11.33 4.92 -11.81
C ALA A 16 -10.59 5.22 -13.12
N GLU A 17 -10.98 4.59 -14.22
CA GLU A 17 -10.43 4.80 -15.56
C GLU A 17 -10.71 6.21 -16.07
N ASN A 18 -11.96 6.66 -15.98
CA ASN A 18 -12.31 8.03 -16.33
C ASN A 18 -11.52 9.06 -15.47
N ASN A 19 -11.39 8.79 -14.16
CA ASN A 19 -10.61 9.64 -13.28
C ASN A 19 -9.11 9.62 -13.62
N LEU A 20 -8.58 8.50 -14.12
CA LEU A 20 -7.20 8.39 -14.58
C LEU A 20 -6.98 9.23 -15.84
N ASP A 21 -7.94 9.27 -16.76
CA ASP A 21 -7.87 10.11 -17.97
C ASP A 21 -7.90 11.60 -17.62
N VAL A 22 -8.80 12.01 -16.70
CA VAL A 22 -8.84 13.39 -16.19
C VAL A 22 -7.52 13.75 -15.49
N PHE A 23 -6.98 12.82 -14.70
CA PHE A 23 -5.68 13.00 -14.05
C PHE A 23 -4.55 13.15 -15.10
N ALA A 24 -4.55 12.33 -16.15
CA ALA A 24 -3.59 12.41 -17.24
C ALA A 24 -3.66 13.76 -17.94
N GLN A 25 -4.84 14.22 -18.36
CA GLN A 25 -5.01 15.52 -19.03
C GLN A 25 -4.42 16.69 -18.21
N LYS A 26 -4.61 16.66 -16.89
CA LYS A 26 -4.13 17.71 -16.00
C LYS A 26 -2.61 17.66 -15.76
N TRP A 27 -2.05 16.46 -15.58
CA TRP A 27 -0.68 16.30 -15.09
C TRP A 27 0.33 15.90 -16.15
N TYR A 28 -0.10 15.44 -17.33
CA TYR A 28 0.79 14.94 -18.38
C TYR A 28 1.83 15.96 -18.82
N LYS A 29 1.44 17.23 -19.00
CA LYS A 29 2.36 18.31 -19.41
C LYS A 29 3.51 18.52 -18.42
N LYS A 30 3.27 18.28 -17.13
CA LYS A 30 4.25 18.54 -16.06
C LYS A 30 5.02 17.28 -15.66
N TYR A 31 4.36 16.12 -15.66
CA TYR A 31 4.90 14.85 -15.17
C TYR A 31 4.56 13.68 -16.11
N PRO A 32 5.04 13.69 -17.36
CA PRO A 32 4.68 12.69 -18.36
C PRO A 32 5.09 11.27 -17.93
N SER A 33 6.28 11.10 -17.35
CA SER A 33 6.76 9.80 -16.88
C SER A 33 5.89 9.19 -15.77
N CYS A 34 5.34 10.03 -14.88
CA CYS A 34 4.44 9.56 -13.82
C CYS A 34 3.12 9.08 -14.42
N VAL A 35 2.52 9.86 -15.33
CA VAL A 35 1.26 9.50 -15.99
C VAL A 35 1.44 8.22 -16.82
N ASN A 36 2.50 8.14 -17.62
CA ASN A 36 2.81 6.96 -18.43
C ASN A 36 2.99 5.71 -17.56
N SER A 37 3.68 5.82 -16.42
CA SER A 37 3.84 4.69 -15.50
C SER A 37 2.50 4.17 -14.99
N TRP A 38 1.55 5.05 -14.65
CA TRP A 38 0.22 4.64 -14.22
C TRP A 38 -0.59 3.99 -15.35
N GLN A 39 -0.58 4.58 -16.55
CA GLN A 39 -1.30 4.04 -17.70
C GLN A 39 -0.74 2.68 -18.15
N ASN A 40 0.59 2.56 -18.26
CA ASN A 40 1.24 1.32 -18.69
C ASN A 40 1.03 0.17 -17.70
N ASN A 41 0.98 0.48 -16.40
CA ASN A 41 0.81 -0.53 -15.35
C ASN A 41 -0.66 -0.67 -14.90
N TRP A 42 -1.62 -0.01 -15.57
CA TRP A 42 -2.98 0.12 -15.08
C TRP A 42 -3.65 -1.23 -14.82
N ALA A 43 -3.50 -2.20 -15.73
CA ALA A 43 -4.07 -3.54 -15.58
C ALA A 43 -3.65 -4.24 -14.26
N HIS A 44 -2.41 -4.02 -13.81
CA HIS A 44 -1.92 -4.55 -12.54
C HIS A 44 -2.41 -3.70 -11.37
N LEU A 45 -2.31 -2.38 -11.51
CA LEU A 45 -2.69 -1.43 -10.46
C LEU A 45 -4.19 -1.46 -10.16
N SER A 46 -5.04 -1.79 -11.12
CA SER A 46 -6.50 -1.82 -10.96
C SER A 46 -7.05 -3.18 -10.52
N SER A 47 -6.21 -4.21 -10.41
CA SER A 47 -6.62 -5.57 -10.04
C SER A 47 -7.37 -5.66 -8.70
N TYR A 48 -7.09 -4.75 -7.77
CA TYR A 48 -7.75 -4.71 -6.47
C TYR A 48 -9.23 -4.25 -6.53
N PHE A 49 -9.69 -3.68 -7.65
CA PHE A 49 -11.12 -3.35 -7.85
C PHE A 49 -12.04 -4.56 -7.85
N LYS A 50 -11.49 -5.78 -7.97
CA LYS A 50 -12.23 -7.04 -7.81
C LYS A 50 -12.73 -7.26 -6.38
N TYR A 51 -12.15 -6.57 -5.40
CA TYR A 51 -12.47 -6.72 -3.97
C TYR A 51 -13.45 -5.64 -3.48
N PRO A 52 -14.24 -5.92 -2.42
CA PRO A 52 -15.12 -4.95 -1.79
C PRO A 52 -14.33 -3.80 -1.14
N GLN A 53 -14.99 -2.67 -0.95
CA GLN A 53 -14.37 -1.41 -0.52
C GLN A 53 -13.54 -1.55 0.77
N GLU A 54 -13.94 -2.42 1.67
CA GLU A 54 -13.31 -2.65 2.97
C GLU A 54 -11.94 -3.32 2.81
N ILE A 55 -11.82 -4.27 1.89
CA ILE A 55 -10.54 -4.89 1.52
C ILE A 55 -9.68 -3.89 0.74
N ARG A 56 -10.28 -3.16 -0.22
CA ARG A 56 -9.57 -2.12 -1.00
C ARG A 56 -8.93 -1.08 -0.08
N THR A 57 -9.65 -0.68 0.96
CA THR A 57 -9.17 0.29 1.96
C THR A 57 -7.92 -0.16 2.68
N ILE A 58 -7.79 -1.45 3.01
CA ILE A 58 -6.54 -1.98 3.57
C ILE A 58 -5.41 -1.87 2.54
N ILE A 59 -5.66 -2.26 1.29
CA ILE A 59 -4.65 -2.32 0.23
C ILE A 59 -4.03 -0.94 -0.06
N TYR A 60 -4.86 0.09 -0.25
CA TYR A 60 -4.36 1.43 -0.59
C TYR A 60 -3.91 2.25 0.62
N THR A 61 -4.06 1.74 1.86
CA THR A 61 -3.58 2.43 3.06
C THR A 61 -2.08 2.17 3.24
N THR A 62 -1.27 3.17 2.95
CA THR A 62 0.19 3.07 3.00
C THR A 62 0.80 3.31 4.39
N ASN A 63 0.00 3.78 5.36
CA ASN A 63 0.50 4.24 6.66
C ASN A 63 1.32 3.17 7.41
N ALA A 64 0.90 1.90 7.35
CA ALA A 64 1.63 0.82 8.01
C ALA A 64 3.03 0.61 7.40
N MET A 65 3.10 0.52 6.07
CA MET A 65 4.34 0.33 5.32
C MET A 65 5.25 1.57 5.39
N GLU A 66 4.68 2.77 5.28
CA GLU A 66 5.41 4.05 5.40
C GLU A 66 5.99 4.23 6.79
N ASN A 67 5.22 3.94 7.84
CA ASN A 67 5.70 4.01 9.22
C ASN A 67 6.83 3.01 9.47
N PHE A 68 6.69 1.77 8.99
CA PHE A 68 7.75 0.77 9.09
C PHE A 68 9.03 1.21 8.37
N ASN A 69 8.92 1.64 7.10
CA ASN A 69 10.05 2.18 6.34
C ASN A 69 10.70 3.39 7.02
N ARG A 70 9.91 4.24 7.68
CA ARG A 70 10.44 5.37 8.47
C ARG A 70 11.27 4.87 9.66
N GLN A 71 10.87 3.81 10.36
CA GLN A 71 11.67 3.25 11.45
C GLN A 71 13.00 2.66 10.94
N LEU A 72 12.97 1.96 9.80
CA LEU A 72 14.20 1.45 9.18
C LEU A 72 15.14 2.60 8.78
N ARG A 73 14.61 3.65 8.14
CA ARG A 73 15.41 4.85 7.79
C ARG A 73 15.98 5.55 9.02
N LYS A 74 15.26 5.56 10.14
CA LYS A 74 15.73 6.19 11.38
C LYS A 74 17.00 5.51 11.90
N VAL A 75 17.05 4.18 11.88
CA VAL A 75 18.21 3.42 12.38
C VAL A 75 19.39 3.41 11.41
N THR A 76 19.14 3.50 10.10
CA THR A 76 20.22 3.59 9.10
C THR A 76 20.74 5.01 8.94
N LYS A 77 19.93 6.04 9.16
CA LYS A 77 20.38 7.45 9.07
C LYS A 77 21.47 7.80 10.09
N SER A 78 21.43 7.22 11.29
CA SER A 78 22.44 7.47 12.32
C SER A 78 23.76 6.71 12.10
N LYS A 79 23.75 5.68 11.25
CA LYS A 79 24.92 4.83 10.94
C LYS A 79 25.12 4.80 9.43
N SER A 80 25.91 5.73 8.91
CA SER A 80 26.18 5.82 7.46
C SER A 80 27.01 4.67 6.91
N ILE A 81 27.81 4.01 7.74
CA ILE A 81 28.68 2.89 7.36
C ILE A 81 28.45 1.73 8.33
N PHE A 82 28.27 0.53 7.78
CA PHE A 82 28.26 -0.72 8.53
C PHE A 82 29.51 -1.53 8.19
N PRO A 83 30.20 -2.11 9.18
CA PRO A 83 31.46 -2.83 8.94
C PRO A 83 31.25 -4.17 8.21
N THR A 84 30.06 -4.77 8.32
CA THR A 84 29.69 -6.02 7.66
C THR A 84 28.19 -6.06 7.39
N ASP A 85 27.77 -6.90 6.44
CA ASP A 85 26.35 -7.15 6.15
C ASP A 85 25.61 -7.70 7.37
N SER A 86 26.27 -8.53 8.18
CA SER A 86 25.70 -9.05 9.43
C SER A 86 25.41 -7.93 10.44
N ALA A 87 26.25 -6.90 10.51
CA ALA A 87 26.02 -5.75 11.39
C ALA A 87 24.80 -4.93 10.94
N LEU A 88 24.63 -4.73 9.62
CA LEU A 88 23.43 -4.09 9.06
C LEU A 88 22.19 -4.94 9.36
N MET A 89 22.24 -6.24 9.08
CA MET A 89 21.12 -7.15 9.28
C MET A 89 20.66 -7.17 10.75
N LYS A 90 21.60 -7.23 11.70
CA LYS A 90 21.29 -7.13 13.14
C LYS A 90 20.61 -5.81 13.49
N SER A 91 21.08 -4.69 12.94
CA SER A 91 20.48 -3.37 13.19
C SER A 91 19.04 -3.28 12.65
N LEU A 92 18.79 -3.80 11.45
CA LEU A 92 17.45 -3.83 10.86
C LEU A 92 16.52 -4.78 11.63
N TYR A 93 17.04 -5.94 12.05
CA TYR A 93 16.29 -6.91 12.85
C TYR A 93 15.84 -6.31 14.19
N LEU A 94 16.73 -5.62 14.90
CA LEU A 94 16.36 -4.95 16.16
C LEU A 94 15.31 -3.85 15.94
N ALA A 95 15.39 -3.09 14.84
CA ALA A 95 14.38 -2.10 14.49
C ALA A 95 13.03 -2.73 14.15
N MET A 96 13.04 -3.89 13.50
CA MET A 96 11.84 -4.69 13.22
C MET A 96 11.20 -5.16 14.53
N LEU A 97 11.98 -5.71 15.46
CA LEU A 97 11.47 -6.14 16.77
C LEU A 97 10.80 -4.99 17.53
N ASP A 98 11.45 -3.82 17.63
CA ASP A 98 10.86 -2.63 18.28
C ASP A 98 9.61 -2.09 17.55
N SER A 99 9.51 -2.29 16.24
CA SER A 99 8.32 -1.90 15.47
C SER A 99 7.17 -2.86 15.72
N THR A 100 7.43 -4.17 15.63
CA THR A 100 6.42 -5.22 15.78
C THR A 100 5.88 -5.32 17.20
N SER A 101 6.68 -5.02 18.23
CA SER A 101 6.23 -5.00 19.63
C SER A 101 5.09 -3.99 19.88
N LYS A 102 4.96 -2.98 19.02
CA LYS A 102 3.91 -1.94 19.08
C LYS A 102 2.67 -2.30 18.26
N TRP A 103 2.69 -3.38 17.48
CA TRP A 103 1.57 -3.81 16.63
C TRP A 103 0.58 -4.67 17.42
N THR A 104 0.04 -4.12 18.50
CA THR A 104 -0.94 -4.81 19.36
C THR A 104 -2.39 -4.54 18.98
N PHE A 105 -2.62 -3.51 18.15
CA PHE A 105 -3.97 -3.09 17.76
C PHE A 105 -4.55 -3.98 16.66
N ARG A 106 -5.83 -4.34 16.83
CA ARG A 106 -6.61 -5.02 15.81
C ARG A 106 -6.97 -4.06 14.67
N ILE A 107 -6.95 -4.55 13.44
CA ILE A 107 -7.45 -3.79 12.29
C ILE A 107 -8.94 -3.46 12.51
N ARG A 108 -9.33 -2.22 12.25
CA ARG A 108 -10.72 -1.78 12.38
C ARG A 108 -11.61 -2.60 11.44
N ASN A 109 -12.76 -3.04 11.95
CA ASN A 109 -13.75 -3.85 11.21
C ASN A 109 -13.18 -5.18 10.68
N TRP A 110 -12.17 -5.75 11.34
CA TRP A 110 -11.54 -6.99 10.89
C TRP A 110 -12.52 -8.16 10.76
N ASP A 111 -13.51 -8.30 11.66
CA ASP A 111 -14.55 -9.34 11.56
C ASP A 111 -15.29 -9.30 10.23
N TYR A 112 -15.69 -8.09 9.81
CA TYR A 112 -16.41 -7.88 8.56
C TYR A 112 -15.52 -8.17 7.35
N ILE A 113 -14.25 -7.75 7.41
CA ILE A 113 -13.26 -8.00 6.36
C ILE A 113 -12.97 -9.50 6.23
N LEU A 114 -12.84 -10.20 7.37
CA LEU A 114 -12.60 -11.64 7.42
C LEU A 114 -13.75 -12.42 6.77
N ASN A 115 -15.00 -12.03 7.03
CA ASN A 115 -16.17 -12.63 6.37
C ASN A 115 -16.13 -12.45 4.85
N HIS A 116 -15.82 -11.23 4.37
CA HIS A 116 -15.65 -11.00 2.93
C HIS A 116 -14.53 -11.85 2.34
N LEU A 117 -13.38 -11.95 3.01
CA LEU A 117 -12.28 -12.78 2.56
C LEU A 117 -12.66 -14.26 2.51
N ALA A 118 -13.41 -14.77 3.49
CA ALA A 118 -13.84 -16.16 3.51
C ALA A 118 -14.80 -16.50 2.36
N ILE A 119 -15.69 -15.58 1.99
CA ILE A 119 -16.57 -15.73 0.82
C ILE A 119 -15.76 -15.68 -0.48
N TYR A 120 -14.86 -14.71 -0.64
CA TYR A 120 -14.05 -14.55 -1.85
C TYR A 120 -13.04 -15.68 -2.06
N PHE A 121 -12.56 -16.28 -0.97
CA PHE A 121 -11.55 -17.34 -0.97
C PHE A 121 -12.11 -18.60 -0.30
N GLU A 122 -13.27 -19.05 -0.78
CA GLU A 122 -13.97 -20.22 -0.24
C GLU A 122 -13.04 -21.44 -0.13
N GLY A 123 -13.14 -22.13 1.02
CA GLY A 123 -12.31 -23.30 1.33
C GLY A 123 -10.85 -23.02 1.66
N ARG A 124 -10.38 -21.76 1.64
CA ARG A 124 -8.99 -21.39 1.99
C ARG A 124 -8.82 -20.80 3.38
N ILE A 125 -9.88 -20.23 3.95
CA ILE A 125 -9.86 -19.59 5.26
C ILE A 125 -10.76 -20.39 6.19
N GLN A 126 -10.17 -20.93 7.26
CA GLN A 126 -10.93 -21.49 8.38
C GLN A 126 -11.26 -20.34 9.32
N ILE A 127 -12.56 -20.09 9.53
CA ILE A 127 -13.07 -19.13 10.52
C ILE A 127 -13.18 -19.84 11.86
#